data_AF-A0A958LS52-F1
#
_entry.id   AF-A0A958LS52-F1
#
_cell.length_a   1.000
_cell.length_b   1.000
_cell.length_c   1.000
_cell.angle_alpha   90.00
_cell.angle_beta   90.00
_cell.angle_gamma   90.00
#
_symmetry.space_group_name_H-M   'P 1'
#
loop_
_entity.id
_entity.type
_entity.pdbx_description
1 polymer ?
#
loop_
_entity_poly.entity_id
_entity_poly.type
_entity_poly.pdbx_seq_one_letter_code
_entity_poly.pdbx_strand_id
1 'polypeptide(L)'
;MTPIRYHLSLISFLLIMVGCKAHHDIPADDGMGFDKTTESLDFATTSSEVLDRSCVRCHEHYSDYDSVVRELREIGTSVRAGRMPKDGPALSRRQRELLLSWVDAGGPREVGDLPIDIPERNLQPTWESLSENLFRPHCVVCHNPNGQVKYLDFSSYDSTMSQSKLLFNHPEAEKTYLIQVILDPFEPMPPKNSRVKRLDQEQLSTLLEWIRLGFPE
;
A
#
# COMPACT_ATOMS: atom_id res chain seq x y z
N MET A 1 4.83 -52.41 44.72
CA MET A 1 5.84 -51.93 45.68
C MET A 1 7.16 -51.92 44.91
N THR A 2 7.90 -50.83 44.67
CA THR A 2 8.05 -49.52 45.30
C THR A 2 8.71 -48.59 44.26
N PRO A 3 8.47 -47.26 44.26
CA PRO A 3 8.98 -46.34 43.25
C PRO A 3 10.37 -45.80 43.60
N ILE A 4 11.23 -45.63 42.60
CA ILE A 4 12.52 -44.95 42.76
C ILE A 4 12.32 -43.47 42.42
N ARG A 5 12.54 -42.62 43.44
CA ARG A 5 12.58 -41.17 43.36
C ARG A 5 14.01 -40.72 43.10
N TYR A 6 14.24 -39.88 42.09
CA TYR A 6 15.44 -39.06 42.00
C TYR A 6 15.05 -37.59 42.09
N HIS A 7 15.31 -37.01 43.27
CA HIS A 7 15.47 -35.58 43.43
C HIS A 7 16.88 -35.21 42.95
N LEU A 8 16.99 -34.35 41.95
CA LEU A 8 18.19 -33.56 41.74
C LEU A 8 17.78 -32.10 41.56
N SER A 9 17.95 -31.34 42.64
CA SER A 9 18.11 -29.89 42.61
C SER A 9 19.28 -29.54 41.69
N LEU A 10 19.10 -28.62 40.75
CA LEU A 10 20.25 -27.87 40.23
C LEU A 10 19.81 -26.50 39.68
N ILE A 11 20.09 -25.49 40.50
CA ILE A 11 20.70 -24.21 40.14
C ILE A 11 19.86 -23.28 39.24
N SER A 12 19.18 -22.35 39.91
CA SER A 12 18.80 -21.03 39.38
C SER A 12 20.06 -20.31 38.87
N PHE A 13 20.19 -20.19 37.56
CA PHE A 13 21.07 -19.20 36.94
C PHE A 13 20.26 -17.93 36.68
N LEU A 14 20.33 -17.00 37.64
CA LEU A 14 19.79 -15.65 37.53
C LEU A 14 20.73 -14.83 36.63
N LEU A 15 20.46 -14.85 35.33
CA LEU A 15 21.10 -13.94 34.36
C LEU A 15 20.46 -12.55 34.48
N ILE A 16 21.13 -11.67 35.21
CA ILE A 16 20.83 -10.24 35.23
C ILE A 16 21.31 -9.66 33.89
N MET A 17 20.39 -9.59 32.93
CA MET A 17 20.59 -8.82 31.71
C MET A 17 20.38 -7.34 32.04
N VAL A 18 21.47 -6.65 32.40
CA VAL A 18 21.54 -5.18 32.36
C VAL A 18 21.55 -4.78 30.88
N GLY A 19 20.36 -4.71 30.28
CA GLY A 19 20.16 -4.04 29.02
C GLY A 19 20.11 -2.54 29.26
N CYS A 20 21.18 -1.83 28.91
CA CYS A 20 21.12 -0.39 28.68
C CYS A 20 20.15 -0.13 27.52
N LYS A 21 18.87 0.04 27.85
CA LYS A 21 17.89 0.62 26.94
C LYS A 21 18.24 2.09 26.84
N ALA A 22 19.09 2.44 25.86
CA ALA A 22 19.18 3.79 25.36
C ALA A 22 17.81 4.12 24.72
N HIS A 23 16.88 4.55 25.57
CA HIS A 23 15.79 5.40 25.14
C HIS A 23 16.48 6.66 24.62
N HIS A 24 16.60 6.77 23.30
CA HIS A 24 16.65 8.09 22.70
C HIS A 24 15.30 8.71 23.01
N ASP A 25 15.25 9.42 24.13
CA ASP A 25 14.21 10.40 24.39
C ASP A 25 14.23 11.35 23.20
N ILE A 26 13.24 11.19 22.32
CA ILE A 26 12.90 12.23 21.37
C ILE A 26 12.52 13.41 22.26
N PRO A 27 13.30 14.52 22.27
CA PRO A 27 12.91 15.67 23.05
C PRO A 27 11.48 16.03 22.62
N ALA A 28 10.59 16.10 23.61
CA ALA A 28 9.30 16.73 23.41
C ALA A 28 9.63 18.14 22.93
N ASP A 29 9.41 18.36 21.64
CA ASP A 29 9.57 19.66 21.00
C ASP A 29 8.61 20.62 21.73
N ASP A 30 9.20 21.43 22.59
CA ASP A 30 8.55 22.45 23.39
C ASP A 30 7.88 23.44 22.46
N GLY A 31 6.60 23.19 22.17
CA GLY A 31 5.53 24.17 22.03
C GLY A 31 5.90 25.56 21.53
N MET A 32 6.71 25.68 20.48
CA MET A 32 6.82 26.92 19.74
C MET A 32 5.48 27.08 19.05
N GLY A 33 4.69 28.02 19.57
CA GLY A 33 3.40 28.41 19.01
C GLY A 33 3.57 28.61 17.52
N PHE A 34 2.97 27.72 16.74
CA PHE A 34 2.90 27.83 15.30
C PHE A 34 2.12 29.11 15.00
N ASP A 35 2.86 30.17 14.72
CA ASP A 35 2.28 31.36 14.13
C ASP A 35 1.65 30.92 12.81
N LYS A 36 0.33 31.07 12.73
CA LYS A 36 -0.54 30.65 11.63
C LYS A 36 -0.30 31.50 10.37
N THR A 37 0.95 31.87 10.13
CA THR A 37 1.42 32.25 8.80
C THR A 37 0.88 31.21 7.83
N THR A 38 0.07 31.69 6.90
CA THR A 38 -0.64 30.87 5.92
C THR A 38 0.42 30.28 5.02
N GLU A 39 1.01 29.17 5.47
CA GLU A 39 2.07 28.48 4.77
C GLU A 39 1.54 28.10 3.40
N SER A 40 2.32 28.45 2.38
CA SER A 40 1.91 28.36 0.99
C SER A 40 1.62 26.90 0.64
N LEU A 41 0.36 26.57 0.36
CA LEU A 41 -0.02 25.24 -0.13
C LEU A 41 0.17 25.21 -1.64
N ASP A 42 1.43 25.15 -2.08
CA ASP A 42 1.83 25.01 -3.47
C ASP A 42 2.90 23.92 -3.62
N PHE A 43 3.19 23.54 -4.86
CA PHE A 43 4.17 22.50 -5.13
C PHE A 43 5.59 22.92 -4.77
N ALA A 44 5.97 24.17 -5.03
CA ALA A 44 7.33 24.65 -4.77
C ALA A 44 7.70 24.53 -3.28
N THR A 45 6.79 24.93 -2.41
CA THR A 45 6.93 24.84 -0.96
C THR A 45 6.92 23.39 -0.50
N THR A 46 5.94 22.60 -0.96
CA THR A 46 5.84 21.18 -0.58
C THR A 46 7.06 20.37 -1.06
N SER A 47 7.56 20.65 -2.25
CA SER A 47 8.73 19.97 -2.82
C SER A 47 9.98 20.25 -2.01
N SER A 48 10.30 21.52 -1.78
CA SER A 48 11.53 21.91 -1.09
C SER A 48 11.55 21.54 0.41
N GLU A 49 10.40 21.54 1.07
CA GLU A 49 10.28 21.21 2.50
C GLU A 49 10.14 19.71 2.76
N VAL A 50 9.54 18.96 1.83
CA VAL A 50 9.19 17.54 2.04
C VAL A 50 9.74 16.64 0.95
N LEU A 51 9.33 16.82 -0.31
CA LEU A 51 9.59 15.84 -1.36
C LEU A 51 11.09 15.69 -1.64
N ASP A 52 11.82 16.79 -1.84
CA ASP A 52 13.25 16.79 -2.17
C ASP A 52 14.08 16.13 -1.06
N ARG A 53 13.71 16.39 0.19
CA ARG A 53 14.46 15.97 1.37
C ARG A 53 14.18 14.53 1.77
N SER A 54 12.95 14.08 1.58
CA SER A 54 12.46 12.83 2.17
C SER A 54 11.98 11.80 1.16
N CYS A 55 11.66 12.20 -0.07
CA CYS A 55 11.06 11.32 -1.07
C CYS A 55 11.95 11.12 -2.30
N VAL A 56 12.49 12.20 -2.89
CA VAL A 56 13.20 12.19 -4.19
C VAL A 56 14.41 11.25 -4.19
N ARG A 57 15.09 11.08 -3.05
CA ARG A 57 16.22 10.15 -2.93
C ARG A 57 15.88 8.71 -3.34
N CYS A 58 14.64 8.26 -3.10
CA CYS A 58 14.17 6.93 -3.47
C CYS A 58 13.13 6.96 -4.61
N HIS A 59 12.51 8.11 -4.84
CA HIS A 59 11.49 8.34 -5.85
C HIS A 59 11.93 9.51 -6.74
N GLU A 60 12.96 9.31 -7.57
CA GLU A 60 13.61 10.39 -8.34
C GLU A 60 12.61 11.23 -9.17
N HIS A 61 11.59 10.57 -9.73
CA HIS A 61 10.52 11.21 -10.50
C HIS A 61 9.63 12.15 -9.66
N TYR A 62 9.66 12.09 -8.33
CA TYR A 62 8.93 13.04 -7.48
C TYR A 62 9.53 14.44 -7.47
N SER A 63 10.66 14.66 -8.16
CA SER A 63 11.19 16.00 -8.46
C SER A 63 10.35 16.77 -9.49
N ASP A 64 9.41 16.09 -10.15
CA ASP A 64 8.49 16.64 -11.15
C ASP A 64 7.05 16.64 -10.66
N TYR A 65 6.37 17.78 -10.79
CA TYR A 65 4.99 17.96 -10.34
C TYR A 65 4.03 16.95 -10.98
N ASP A 66 4.09 16.79 -12.30
CA ASP A 66 3.12 15.96 -13.04
C ASP A 66 3.20 14.50 -12.57
N SER A 67 4.41 14.04 -12.24
CA SER A 67 4.65 12.73 -11.66
C SER A 67 4.07 12.58 -10.26
N VAL A 68 4.24 13.58 -9.39
CA VAL A 68 3.70 13.55 -8.03
C VAL A 68 2.17 13.57 -8.03
N VAL A 69 1.55 14.43 -8.83
CA VAL A 69 0.08 14.55 -8.83
C VAL A 69 -0.63 13.32 -9.41
N ARG A 70 0.00 12.59 -10.35
CA ARG A 70 -0.48 11.27 -10.80
C ARG A 70 -0.56 10.24 -9.68
N GLU A 71 0.29 10.37 -8.66
CA GLU A 71 0.40 9.43 -7.54
C GLU A 71 -0.12 10.02 -6.21
N LEU A 72 -0.72 11.22 -6.24
CA LEU A 72 -1.04 12.00 -5.05
C LEU A 72 -1.87 11.22 -4.01
N ARG A 73 -2.84 10.43 -4.49
CA ARG A 73 -3.68 9.58 -3.64
C ARG A 73 -2.87 8.50 -2.93
N GLU A 74 -1.94 7.83 -3.62
CA GLU A 74 -1.09 6.79 -3.02
C GLU A 74 -0.09 7.41 -2.05
N ILE A 75 0.49 8.57 -2.40
CA ILE A 75 1.35 9.34 -1.50
C ILE A 75 0.61 9.66 -0.20
N GLY A 76 -0.58 10.26 -0.29
CA GLY A 76 -1.41 10.56 0.88
C GLY A 76 -1.75 9.31 1.69
N THR A 77 -2.13 8.23 1.03
CA THR A 77 -2.52 6.96 1.68
C THR A 77 -1.34 6.30 2.41
N SER A 78 -0.15 6.32 1.82
CA SER A 78 1.06 5.76 2.41
C SER A 78 1.62 6.61 3.55
N VAL A 79 1.57 7.95 3.44
CA VAL A 79 2.00 8.86 4.50
C VAL A 79 1.03 8.88 5.68
N ARG A 80 -0.30 8.89 5.45
CA ARG A 80 -1.30 8.78 6.54
C ARG A 80 -1.13 7.51 7.36
N ALA A 81 -0.80 6.40 6.69
CA ALA A 81 -0.57 5.12 7.35
C ALA A 81 0.85 4.95 7.94
N GLY A 82 1.72 5.96 7.83
CA GLY A 82 3.09 5.91 8.34
C GLY A 82 3.98 4.87 7.63
N ARG A 83 3.65 4.48 6.39
CA ARG A 83 4.45 3.52 5.61
C ARG A 83 5.60 4.18 4.86
N MET A 84 5.54 5.50 4.67
CA MET A 84 6.57 6.30 4.02
C MET A 84 7.00 7.46 4.92
N PRO A 85 8.31 7.79 4.96
CA PRO A 85 9.41 7.14 4.24
C PRO A 85 9.77 5.76 4.81
N LYS A 86 10.02 4.76 3.95
CA LYS A 86 10.28 3.37 4.38
C LYS A 86 11.69 3.16 4.94
N ASP A 87 12.68 3.70 4.24
CA ASP A 87 14.12 3.53 4.54
C ASP A 87 14.79 4.89 4.85
N GLY A 88 14.01 5.81 5.42
CA GLY A 88 14.44 7.16 5.77
C GLY A 88 13.91 7.60 7.13
N PRO A 89 14.40 8.73 7.66
CA PRO A 89 13.79 9.34 8.84
C PRO A 89 12.30 9.58 8.60
N ALA A 90 11.49 9.38 9.64
CA ALA A 90 10.08 9.75 9.58
C ALA A 90 9.95 11.25 9.33
N LEU A 91 8.91 11.66 8.59
CA LEU A 91 8.59 13.08 8.44
C LEU A 91 8.36 13.70 9.82
N SER A 92 8.87 14.91 10.03
CA SER A 92 8.49 15.68 11.20
C SER A 92 6.97 15.93 11.19
N ARG A 93 6.39 16.23 12.35
CA ARG A 93 4.97 16.55 12.45
C ARG A 93 4.56 17.64 11.44
N ARG A 94 5.35 18.70 11.35
CA ARG A 94 5.14 19.82 10.41
C ARG A 94 5.20 19.35 8.96
N GLN A 95 6.24 18.62 8.56
CA GLN A 95 6.39 18.13 7.17
C GLN A 95 5.22 17.22 6.77
N ARG A 96 4.77 16.37 7.69
CA ARG A 96 3.61 15.50 7.46
C ARG A 96 2.33 16.31 7.33
N GLU A 97 2.10 17.30 8.20
CA GLU A 97 0.93 18.18 8.14
C GLU A 97 0.91 18.99 6.83
N LEU A 98 2.05 19.56 6.41
CA LEU A 98 2.20 20.29 5.13
C LEU A 98 1.86 19.38 3.94
N LEU A 99 2.51 18.23 3.83
CA LEU A 99 2.29 17.30 2.72
C LEU A 99 0.85 16.81 2.65
N LEU A 100 0.25 16.42 3.79
CA LEU A 100 -1.12 15.93 3.81
C LEU A 100 -2.13 17.03 3.50
N SER A 101 -1.89 18.27 3.96
CA SER A 101 -2.74 19.42 3.62
C SER A 101 -2.67 19.76 2.13
N TRP A 102 -1.48 19.71 1.53
CA TRP A 102 -1.29 19.90 0.10
C TRP A 102 -1.97 18.79 -0.72
N VAL A 103 -1.86 17.52 -0.27
CA VAL A 103 -2.57 16.37 -0.87
C VAL A 103 -4.10 16.54 -0.76
N ASP A 104 -4.60 16.93 0.41
CA ASP A 104 -6.04 17.15 0.65
C ASP A 104 -6.60 18.32 -0.16
N ALA A 105 -5.76 19.30 -0.50
CA ALA A 105 -6.09 20.41 -1.40
C ALA A 105 -6.04 20.02 -2.90
N GLY A 106 -5.79 18.75 -3.24
CA GLY A 106 -5.71 18.29 -4.63
C GLY A 106 -4.37 18.56 -5.30
N GLY A 107 -3.33 18.84 -4.52
CA GLY A 107 -1.96 19.03 -4.99
C GLY A 107 -1.78 20.25 -5.90
N PRO A 108 -2.25 21.46 -5.50
CA PRO A 108 -2.15 22.67 -6.32
C PRO A 108 -0.70 22.96 -6.73
N ARG A 109 -0.49 23.42 -7.96
CA ARG A 109 0.83 23.81 -8.46
C ARG A 109 1.26 25.13 -7.85
N GLU A 110 0.34 26.10 -7.88
CA GLU A 110 0.50 27.47 -7.40
C GLU A 110 -0.55 27.79 -6.32
N VAL A 111 -0.31 28.84 -5.55
CA VAL A 111 -1.24 29.29 -4.51
C VAL A 111 -2.58 29.71 -5.12
N GLY A 112 -3.66 29.11 -4.62
CA GLY A 112 -5.01 29.44 -5.06
C GLY A 112 -5.45 28.74 -6.34
N ASP A 113 -4.62 27.85 -6.89
CA ASP A 113 -5.10 26.89 -7.88
C ASP A 113 -6.30 26.13 -7.29
N LEU A 114 -7.32 25.94 -8.13
CA LEU A 114 -8.40 25.03 -7.77
C LEU A 114 -7.79 23.65 -7.55
N PRO A 115 -8.33 22.85 -6.61
CA PRO A 115 -7.94 21.46 -6.49
C PRO A 115 -7.95 20.83 -7.88
N ILE A 116 -6.83 20.21 -8.27
CA ILE A 116 -6.86 19.42 -9.50
C ILE A 116 -7.98 18.40 -9.26
N ASP A 117 -8.91 18.33 -10.21
CA ASP A 117 -9.77 17.17 -10.32
C ASP A 117 -8.84 16.01 -10.69
N ILE A 118 -8.14 15.48 -9.69
CA ILE A 118 -7.40 14.24 -9.82
C ILE A 118 -8.51 13.29 -10.17
N PRO A 119 -8.55 12.80 -11.43
CA PRO A 119 -9.61 11.91 -11.82
C PRO A 119 -9.65 10.87 -10.73
N GLU A 120 -10.79 10.72 -10.06
CA GLU A 120 -10.99 9.50 -9.31
C GLU A 120 -10.51 8.42 -10.27
N ARG A 121 -9.54 7.61 -9.84
CA ARG A 121 -9.19 6.40 -10.56
C ARG A 121 -10.44 5.53 -10.42
N ASN A 122 -11.48 5.91 -11.14
CA ASN A 122 -12.75 5.24 -11.25
C ASN A 122 -12.32 3.97 -11.92
N LEU A 123 -12.16 2.96 -11.08
CA LEU A 123 -11.77 1.66 -11.53
C LEU A 123 -12.81 1.26 -12.57
N GLN A 124 -12.42 1.28 -13.84
CA GLN A 124 -13.30 0.89 -14.93
C GLN A 124 -13.28 -0.63 -15.02
N PRO A 125 -14.42 -1.26 -15.34
CA PRO A 125 -14.50 -2.68 -15.58
C PRO A 125 -13.97 -3.00 -16.98
N THR A 126 -12.70 -2.66 -17.26
CA THR A 126 -11.94 -2.96 -18.48
C THR A 126 -10.60 -3.60 -18.11
N TRP A 127 -10.00 -4.36 -19.03
CA TRP A 127 -8.69 -4.96 -18.77
C TRP A 127 -7.62 -3.88 -18.56
N GLU A 128 -7.61 -2.81 -19.35
CA GLU A 128 -6.62 -1.71 -19.17
C GLU A 128 -6.63 -1.17 -17.74
N SER A 129 -7.82 -0.81 -17.23
CA SER A 129 -7.98 -0.27 -15.88
C SER A 129 -7.64 -1.30 -14.80
N LEU A 130 -8.15 -2.53 -14.93
CA LEU A 130 -7.91 -3.59 -13.95
C LEU A 130 -6.47 -4.09 -13.98
N SER A 131 -5.80 -4.08 -15.13
CA SER A 131 -4.41 -4.51 -15.24
C SER A 131 -3.52 -3.61 -14.40
N GLU A 132 -3.66 -2.30 -14.57
CA GLU A 132 -2.84 -1.31 -13.85
C GLU A 132 -3.18 -1.21 -12.37
N ASN A 133 -4.47 -1.27 -12.02
CA ASN A 133 -4.93 -0.94 -10.66
C ASN A 133 -5.30 -2.16 -9.81
N LEU A 134 -5.37 -3.37 -10.41
CA LEU A 134 -5.74 -4.60 -9.71
C LEU A 134 -4.76 -5.75 -10.00
N PHE A 135 -4.67 -6.23 -11.24
CA PHE A 135 -3.89 -7.44 -11.55
C PHE A 135 -2.40 -7.25 -11.31
N ARG A 136 -1.77 -6.19 -11.83
CA ARG A 136 -0.34 -5.92 -11.61
C ARG A 136 0.01 -5.79 -10.12
N PRO A 137 -0.65 -4.91 -9.33
CA PRO A 137 -0.30 -4.72 -7.92
C PRO A 137 -0.69 -5.88 -7.00
N HIS A 138 -1.73 -6.66 -7.32
CA HIS A 138 -2.28 -7.67 -6.40
C HIS A 138 -2.07 -9.12 -6.83
N CYS A 139 -2.04 -9.42 -8.13
CA CYS A 139 -2.04 -10.78 -8.65
C CYS A 139 -0.68 -11.14 -9.25
N VAL A 140 -0.20 -10.34 -10.20
CA VAL A 140 1.01 -10.57 -11.01
C VAL A 140 2.27 -10.64 -10.15
N VAL A 141 2.27 -10.01 -8.97
CA VAL A 141 3.38 -10.10 -8.00
C VAL A 141 3.80 -11.55 -7.74
N CYS A 142 2.84 -12.49 -7.72
CA CYS A 142 3.09 -13.92 -7.56
C CYS A 142 2.76 -14.75 -8.80
N HIS A 143 1.72 -14.35 -9.55
CA HIS A 143 1.12 -15.08 -10.66
C HIS A 143 1.62 -14.57 -12.02
N ASN A 144 2.86 -14.93 -12.34
CA ASN A 144 3.49 -14.63 -13.62
C ASN A 144 4.52 -15.74 -13.97
N PRO A 145 5.04 -15.82 -15.21
CA PRO A 145 5.94 -16.90 -15.63
C PRO A 145 7.23 -17.02 -14.78
N ASN A 146 7.66 -15.91 -14.19
CA ASN A 146 8.84 -15.81 -13.33
C ASN A 146 8.48 -15.76 -11.83
N GLY A 147 7.19 -15.80 -11.49
CA GLY A 147 6.68 -15.66 -10.14
C GLY A 147 6.73 -16.95 -9.32
N GLN A 148 6.22 -16.87 -8.10
CA GLN A 148 6.12 -18.01 -7.17
C GLN A 148 5.06 -19.02 -7.63
N VAL A 149 4.05 -18.57 -8.37
CA VAL A 149 2.90 -19.38 -8.80
C VAL A 149 2.82 -19.37 -10.33
N LYS A 150 3.69 -20.15 -10.97
CA LYS A 150 3.90 -20.11 -12.44
C LYS A 150 2.80 -20.75 -13.28
N TYR A 151 1.98 -21.61 -12.67
CA TYR A 151 0.91 -22.32 -13.39
C TYR A 151 -0.33 -21.45 -13.64
N LEU A 152 -0.37 -20.25 -13.07
CA LEU A 152 -1.45 -19.29 -13.24
C LEU A 152 -0.84 -17.91 -13.52
N ASP A 153 -0.99 -17.44 -14.75
CA ASP A 153 -0.40 -16.18 -15.23
C ASP A 153 -1.47 -15.09 -15.47
N PHE A 154 -1.34 -13.97 -14.76
CA PHE A 154 -2.18 -12.76 -14.90
C PHE A 154 -1.44 -11.59 -15.55
N SER A 155 -0.24 -11.82 -16.11
CA SER A 155 0.62 -10.74 -16.62
C SER A 155 0.10 -10.06 -17.89
N SER A 156 -0.85 -10.68 -18.59
CA SER A 156 -1.49 -10.15 -19.79
C SER A 156 -2.94 -10.61 -19.91
N TYR A 157 -3.71 -9.93 -20.77
CA TYR A 157 -5.10 -10.31 -21.07
C TYR A 157 -5.13 -11.71 -21.67
N ASP A 158 -4.31 -11.95 -22.69
CA ASP A 158 -4.19 -13.25 -23.37
C ASP A 158 -3.83 -14.39 -22.40
N SER A 159 -2.84 -14.18 -21.52
CA SER A 159 -2.46 -15.17 -20.50
C SER A 159 -3.65 -15.48 -19.59
N THR A 160 -4.39 -14.46 -19.15
CA THR A 160 -5.55 -14.62 -18.27
C THR A 160 -6.70 -15.34 -18.99
N MET A 161 -7.02 -14.93 -20.22
CA MET A 161 -8.11 -15.48 -21.01
C MET A 161 -7.83 -16.89 -21.53
N SER A 162 -6.55 -17.24 -21.75
CA SER A 162 -6.16 -18.62 -22.09
C SER A 162 -6.56 -19.63 -21.00
N GLN A 163 -6.77 -19.15 -19.77
CA GLN A 163 -7.16 -19.92 -18.59
C GLN A 163 -8.61 -19.66 -18.15
N SER A 164 -9.39 -18.94 -18.97
CA SER A 164 -10.77 -18.53 -18.66
C SER A 164 -11.69 -19.67 -18.24
N LYS A 165 -11.55 -20.86 -18.85
CA LYS A 165 -12.33 -22.06 -18.47
C LYS A 165 -12.12 -22.50 -17.03
N LEU A 166 -10.93 -22.27 -16.47
CA LEU A 166 -10.63 -22.55 -15.07
C LEU A 166 -11.10 -21.40 -14.19
N LEU A 167 -10.71 -20.17 -14.53
CA LEU A 167 -10.88 -18.99 -13.68
C LEU A 167 -12.33 -18.49 -13.61
N PHE A 168 -13.01 -18.52 -14.74
CA PHE A 168 -14.36 -17.97 -14.95
C PHE A 168 -15.35 -19.09 -15.31
N ASN A 169 -15.25 -20.19 -14.57
CA ASN A 169 -15.97 -21.45 -14.80
C ASN A 169 -17.46 -21.44 -14.42
N HIS A 170 -18.04 -20.28 -14.14
CA HIS A 170 -19.42 -20.14 -13.68
C HIS A 170 -20.08 -18.88 -14.28
N PRO A 171 -21.37 -18.93 -14.67
CA PRO A 171 -22.06 -17.79 -15.27
C PRO A 171 -22.29 -16.61 -14.31
N GLU A 172 -22.52 -16.89 -13.03
CA GLU A 172 -22.56 -15.85 -11.99
C GLU A 172 -21.12 -15.48 -11.56
N ALA A 173 -20.77 -14.20 -11.68
CA ALA A 173 -19.42 -13.68 -11.45
C ALA A 173 -18.88 -14.05 -10.06
N GLU A 174 -19.72 -13.93 -9.03
CA GLU A 174 -19.40 -14.20 -7.62
C GLU A 174 -19.05 -15.65 -7.35
N LYS A 175 -19.52 -16.55 -8.23
CA LYS A 175 -19.33 -18.00 -8.11
C LYS A 175 -18.22 -18.50 -9.02
N THR A 176 -17.51 -17.63 -9.74
CA THR A 176 -16.33 -18.04 -10.51
C THR A 176 -15.21 -18.52 -9.57
N TYR A 177 -14.39 -19.46 -10.04
CA TYR A 177 -13.26 -19.99 -9.27
C TYR A 177 -12.34 -18.88 -8.76
N LEU A 178 -12.03 -17.88 -9.59
CA LEU A 178 -11.19 -16.74 -9.19
C LEU A 178 -11.76 -16.03 -7.95
N ILE A 179 -13.05 -15.70 -7.97
CA ILE A 179 -13.69 -14.97 -6.86
C ILE A 179 -13.77 -15.83 -5.59
N GLN A 180 -14.08 -17.12 -5.73
CA GLN A 180 -14.11 -18.04 -4.60
C GLN A 180 -12.74 -18.12 -3.89
N VAL A 181 -11.65 -18.20 -4.65
CA VAL A 181 -10.29 -18.25 -4.09
C VAL A 181 -9.87 -16.91 -3.46
N ILE A 182 -10.22 -15.78 -4.07
CA ILE A 182 -9.96 -14.45 -3.48
C ILE A 182 -10.66 -14.31 -2.12
N LEU A 183 -11.90 -14.81 -2.02
CA LEU A 183 -12.75 -14.66 -0.85
C LEU A 183 -12.71 -15.83 0.14
N ASP A 184 -11.85 -16.83 -0.09
CA ASP A 184 -11.78 -18.01 0.78
C ASP A 184 -11.53 -17.59 2.25
N PRO A 185 -12.37 -18.00 3.22
CA PRO A 185 -12.25 -17.55 4.60
C PRO A 185 -10.99 -18.11 5.30
N PHE A 186 -10.48 -19.25 4.84
CA PHE A 186 -9.34 -19.94 5.41
C PHE A 186 -8.05 -19.56 4.69
N GLU A 187 -8.02 -19.70 3.37
CA GLU A 187 -6.87 -19.54 2.48
C GLU A 187 -7.14 -18.51 1.34
N PRO A 188 -7.42 -17.23 1.66
CA PRO A 188 -7.73 -16.22 0.65
C PRO A 188 -6.51 -15.88 -0.20
N MET A 189 -6.77 -15.28 -1.36
CA MET A 189 -5.76 -14.63 -2.19
C MET A 189 -5.91 -13.10 -2.20
N PRO A 190 -4.81 -12.34 -2.04
CA PRO A 190 -3.47 -12.80 -1.64
C PRO A 190 -3.43 -13.46 -0.24
N PRO A 191 -2.45 -14.34 0.04
CA PRO A 191 -2.35 -15.03 1.33
C PRO A 191 -2.25 -14.04 2.50
N LYS A 192 -2.84 -14.39 3.64
CA LYS A 192 -2.87 -13.54 4.86
C LYS A 192 -1.48 -13.11 5.35
N ASN A 193 -0.46 -13.93 5.09
CA ASN A 193 0.94 -13.68 5.45
C ASN A 193 1.77 -13.03 4.33
N SER A 194 1.15 -12.71 3.19
CA SER A 194 1.82 -12.00 2.10
C SER A 194 1.95 -10.50 2.42
N ARG A 195 2.89 -9.83 1.76
CA ARG A 195 3.04 -8.37 1.83
C ARG A 195 2.07 -7.61 0.91
N VAL A 196 1.29 -8.35 0.11
CA VAL A 196 0.35 -7.80 -0.86
C VAL A 196 -0.99 -7.61 -0.16
N LYS A 197 -1.58 -6.41 -0.28
CA LYS A 197 -2.89 -6.15 0.30
C LYS A 197 -3.97 -6.94 -0.44
N ARG A 198 -5.00 -7.35 0.28
CA ARG A 198 -6.23 -7.87 -0.34
C ARG A 198 -6.97 -6.75 -1.05
N LEU A 199 -7.80 -7.16 -2.02
CA LEU A 199 -8.68 -6.24 -2.73
C LEU A 199 -9.61 -5.54 -1.74
N ASP A 200 -9.79 -4.24 -1.92
CA ASP A 200 -10.86 -3.51 -1.24
C ASP A 200 -12.21 -3.72 -1.95
N GLN A 201 -13.25 -3.06 -1.43
CA GLN A 201 -14.61 -3.23 -1.92
C GLN A 201 -14.79 -2.70 -3.36
N GLU A 202 -14.11 -1.60 -3.71
CA GLU A 202 -14.20 -0.99 -5.05
C GLU A 202 -13.49 -1.86 -6.08
N GLN A 203 -12.31 -2.38 -5.73
CA GLN A 203 -11.55 -3.34 -6.53
C GLN A 203 -12.34 -4.62 -6.79
N LEU A 204 -12.94 -5.18 -5.74
CA LEU A 204 -13.75 -6.39 -5.87
C LEU A 204 -15.02 -6.14 -6.69
N SER A 205 -15.74 -5.04 -6.48
CA SER A 205 -16.97 -4.75 -7.22
C SER A 205 -16.70 -4.52 -8.71
N THR A 206 -15.59 -3.85 -9.04
CA THR A 206 -15.21 -3.60 -10.43
C THR A 206 -14.72 -4.86 -11.13
N LEU A 207 -13.97 -5.72 -10.43
CA LEU A 207 -13.59 -7.04 -10.96
C LEU A 207 -14.82 -7.89 -11.28
N LEU A 208 -15.79 -7.94 -10.35
CA LEU A 208 -17.06 -8.63 -10.57
C LEU A 208 -17.80 -8.07 -11.79
N GLU A 209 -17.82 -6.74 -11.93
CA GLU A 209 -18.48 -6.11 -13.08
C GLU A 209 -17.79 -6.42 -14.41
N TRP A 210 -16.45 -6.41 -14.45
CA TRP A 210 -15.70 -6.82 -15.64
C TRP A 210 -15.99 -8.27 -16.04
N ILE A 211 -16.16 -9.17 -15.08
CA ILE A 211 -16.61 -10.55 -15.32
C ILE A 211 -18.03 -10.57 -15.90
N ARG A 212 -18.97 -9.79 -15.33
CA ARG A 212 -20.37 -9.72 -15.80
C ARG A 212 -20.49 -9.16 -17.22
N LEU A 213 -19.63 -8.20 -17.57
CA LEU A 213 -19.58 -7.59 -18.90
C LEU A 213 -18.92 -8.48 -19.97
N GLY A 214 -18.40 -9.65 -19.58
CA GLY A 214 -17.77 -10.57 -20.52
C GLY A 214 -16.33 -10.18 -20.88
N PHE A 215 -15.60 -9.63 -19.92
CA PHE A 215 -14.15 -9.35 -20.02
C PHE A 215 -13.76 -8.34 -21.10
N PRO A 216 -14.37 -7.14 -21.16
CA PRO A 216 -13.94 -6.11 -22.10
C PRO A 216 -12.46 -5.77 -21.89
N GLU A 217 -11.73 -5.62 -23.00
CA GLU A 217 -10.33 -5.15 -23.00
C GLU A 217 -10.22 -3.68 -22.59
#